data_AF-A3MTJ6-F1
#
_entry.id   AF-A3MTJ6-F1
#
_cell.length_a   1.000
_cell.length_b   1.000
_cell.length_c   1.000
_cell.angle_alpha   90.00
_cell.angle_beta   90.00
_cell.angle_gamma   90.00
#
_symmetry.space_group_name_H-M   'P 1'
#
loop_
_entity.id
_entity.type
_entity.pdbx_description
1 polymer ?
#
loop_
_entity_poly.entity_id
_entity_poly.type
_entity_poly.pdbx_seq_one_letter_code
_entity_poly.pdbx_strand_id
1 'polypeptide(L)' 'MCHVGEKREKMVLISFHVPQSYVEMLDELVKSGVFPNRSEAVRAALRELLNRYMSNGR' A
#
# COMPACT_ATOMS: atom_id res chain seq x y z
N MET A 1 4.34 14.76 -32.10
CA MET A 1 5.30 14.58 -30.99
C MET A 1 4.56 13.90 -29.86
N CYS A 2 4.58 12.57 -29.85
CA CYS A 2 3.86 11.77 -28.86
C CYS A 2 4.79 10.62 -28.47
N HIS A 3 5.24 10.60 -27.22
CA HIS A 3 5.50 9.40 -26.41
C HIS A 3 5.56 9.88 -24.95
N VAL A 4 4.40 10.13 -24.35
CA VAL A 4 4.29 10.16 -22.89
C VAL A 4 4.30 8.70 -22.45
N GLY A 5 5.49 8.17 -22.18
CA GLY A 5 5.62 6.84 -21.60
C GLY A 5 5.13 6.88 -20.16
N GLU A 6 3.91 6.39 -19.92
CA GLU A 6 3.46 6.02 -18.58
C GLU A 6 4.44 4.96 -18.03
N LYS A 7 5.35 5.40 -17.16
CA LYS A 7 6.13 4.48 -16.33
C LYS A 7 5.13 3.77 -15.43
N ARG A 8 4.70 2.57 -15.83
CA ARG A 8 4.06 1.63 -14.91
C ARG A 8 5.05 1.40 -13.77
N GLU A 9 4.75 1.94 -12.60
CA GLU A 9 5.57 1.73 -11.41
C GLU A 9 5.68 0.23 -11.16
N LYS A 10 6.92 -0.27 -11.10
CA LYS A 10 7.18 -1.69 -10.87
C LYS A 10 6.82 -1.99 -9.42
N MET A 11 5.96 -2.99 -9.21
CA MET A 11 5.74 -3.53 -7.87
C MET A 11 7.02 -4.21 -7.39
N VAL A 12 7.51 -3.82 -6.22
CA VAL A 12 8.70 -4.39 -5.59
C VAL A 12 8.26 -5.21 -4.37
N LEU A 13 8.84 -6.40 -4.20
CA LEU A 13 8.63 -7.20 -3.00
C LEU A 13 9.46 -6.62 -1.86
N ILE A 14 8.79 -6.23 -0.78
CA ILE A 14 9.41 -5.67 0.43
C ILE A 14 9.09 -6.61 1.57
N SER A 15 10.13 -7.08 2.27
CA SER A 15 9.99 -7.90 3.47
C SER A 15 10.29 -7.04 4.70
N PHE A 16 9.39 -7.04 5.67
CA PHE A 16 9.55 -6.33 6.93
C PHE A 16 8.93 -7.15 8.08
N HIS A 17 9.46 -6.99 9.28
CA HIS A 17 8.95 -7.66 10.47
C HIS A 17 7.94 -6.77 11.18
N VAL A 18 6.78 -7.33 11.53
CA VAL A 18 5.73 -6.66 12.32
C VAL A 18 5.26 -7.55 13.46
N PRO A 19 4.74 -6.96 14.54
CA PRO A 19 4.05 -7.72 15.58
C PRO A 19 2.89 -8.53 15.00
N GLN A 20 2.69 -9.74 15.52
CA GLN A 20 1.61 -10.64 15.08
C GLN A 20 0.23 -9.99 15.16
N SER A 21 -0.03 -9.20 16.22
CA SER A 21 -1.30 -8.52 16.41
C SER A 21 -1.68 -7.61 15.24
N TYR A 22 -0.71 -6.99 14.55
CA TYR A 22 -0.99 -6.15 13.38
C TYR A 22 -1.38 -6.97 12.17
N VAL A 23 -0.77 -8.16 12.00
CA VAL A 23 -1.11 -9.10 10.93
C VAL A 23 -2.52 -9.63 11.14
N GLU A 24 -2.88 -9.99 12.37
CA GLU A 24 -4.22 -10.45 12.73
C GLU A 24 -5.27 -9.38 12.45
N MET A 25 -5.02 -8.13 12.84
CA MET A 25 -5.90 -7.01 12.50
C MET A 25 -6.05 -6.82 10.98
N LEU A 26 -4.96 -6.97 10.22
CA LEU A 26 -5.03 -6.93 8.75
C LEU A 26 -5.85 -8.09 8.18
N ASP A 27 -5.70 -9.29 8.74
CA ASP A 27 -6.46 -10.47 8.30
C ASP A 27 -7.96 -10.29 8.57
N GLU A 28 -8.36 -9.70 9.70
CA GLU A 28 -9.77 -9.38 9.97
C GLU A 28 -10.33 -8.33 8.99
N LEU A 29 -9.52 -7.35 8.57
CA LEU A 29 -9.91 -6.38 7.52
C LEU A 29 -10.10 -7.05 6.15
N VAL A 30 -9.31 -8.08 5.85
CA VAL A 30 -9.47 -8.87 4.62
C VAL A 30 -10.69 -9.78 4.71
N LYS A 31 -10.89 -10.48 5.84
CA LYS A 31 -12.04 -11.35 6.08
C LYS A 31 -13.38 -10.60 6.04
N SER A 32 -13.41 -9.38 6.57
CA SER A 32 -14.58 -8.50 6.51
C SER A 32 -14.87 -7.95 5.11
N GLY A 33 -14.00 -8.22 4.13
CA GLY A 33 -14.19 -7.82 2.73
C GLY A 33 -13.82 -6.37 2.43
N VAL A 34 -13.22 -5.65 3.38
CA VAL A 34 -12.76 -4.26 3.18
C VAL A 34 -11.60 -4.21 2.18
N PHE A 35 -10.70 -5.18 2.25
CA PHE A 35 -9.58 -5.32 1.33
C PHE A 35 -9.53 -6.74 0.72
N PRO A 36 -9.18 -6.87 -0.56
CA PRO A 36 -9.13 -8.18 -1.21
C PRO A 36 -7.97 -9.05 -0.72
N ASN A 37 -6.88 -8.45 -0.23
CA ASN A 37 -5.74 -9.16 0.36
C ASN A 37 -4.94 -8.23 1.28
N ARG A 38 -4.03 -8.82 2.06
CA ARG A 38 -3.15 -8.08 2.99
C ARG A 38 -2.28 -7.06 2.26
N SER A 39 -1.76 -7.40 1.08
CA SER A 39 -0.88 -6.52 0.30
C SER A 39 -1.61 -5.25 -0.18
N GLU A 40 -2.89 -5.34 -0.54
CA GLU A 40 -3.72 -4.17 -0.87
C GLU A 40 -4.01 -3.32 0.36
N ALA A 41 -4.29 -3.95 1.51
CA ALA A 41 -4.49 -3.22 2.77
C ALA A 41 -3.23 -2.42 3.15
N VAL A 42 -2.05 -3.05 3.09
CA VAL A 42 -0.77 -2.36 3.32
C VAL A 42 -0.54 -1.27 2.28
N ARG A 43 -0.79 -1.52 0.99
CA ARG A 43 -0.59 -0.51 -0.06
C ARG A 43 -1.50 0.70 0.11
N ALA A 44 -2.75 0.49 0.52
CA ALA A 44 -3.69 1.57 0.83
C ALA A 44 -3.19 2.41 2.02
N ALA A 45 -2.73 1.75 3.09
CA ALA A 45 -2.14 2.42 4.24
C ALA A 45 -0.89 3.23 3.86
N LEU A 46 -0.01 2.66 3.04
CA LEU A 46 1.19 3.35 2.53
C LEU A 46 0.82 4.54 1.64
N ARG A 47 -0.14 4.39 0.72
CA ARG A 47 -0.59 5.49 -0.14
C ARG A 47 -1.14 6.64 0.68
N GLU A 48 -1.97 6.35 1.67
CA GLU A 48 -2.54 7.34 2.57
C GLU A 48 -1.45 8.04 3.39
N LEU A 49 -0.50 7.27 3.93
CA LEU A 49 0.65 7.80 4.67
C LEU A 49 1.49 8.72 3.77
N LEU A 50 1.88 8.26 2.59
CA LEU A 50 2.68 9.04 1.64
C LEU A 50 1.93 10.28 1.18
N ASN A 51 0.64 10.20 0.91
CA ASN A 51 -0.14 11.37 0.54
C ASN A 51 -0.16 12.41 1.68
N ARG A 52 -0.30 11.97 2.93
CA ARG A 52 -0.28 12.87 4.10
C ARG A 52 1.05 13.57 4.31
N TYR A 53 2.17 12.88 4.07
CA TYR A 53 3.50 13.42 4.37
C TYR A 53 4.26 13.98 3.15
N MET A 54 3.99 13.47 1.93
CA MET A 54 4.70 13.84 0.70
C MET A 54 3.91 14.73 -0.26
N SER A 55 2.58 14.84 -0.15
CA SER A 55 1.81 15.81 -0.95
C SER A 55 2.17 17.28 -0.61
N ASN A 56 3.10 17.50 0.30
CA ASN A 56 3.65 18.80 0.64
C ASN A 56 5.06 18.96 0.06
N GLY A 57 5.16 18.88 -1.28
CA GLY A 57 6.29 19.44 -2.01
C GLY A 57 6.16 20.96 -2.04
N ARG A 58 6.74 21.64 -1.05
CA ARG A 58 7.38 22.94 -1.25
C ARG A 58 8.78 22.70 -1.79
#